data_AF-A0A426U5E9-F1
#
_entry.id   AF-A0A426U5E9-F1
#
_cell.length_a   1.000
_cell.length_b   1.000
_cell.length_c   1.000
_cell.angle_alpha   90.00
_cell.angle_beta   90.00
_cell.angle_gamma   90.00
#
_symmetry.space_group_name_H-M   'P 1'
#
loop_
_entity.id
_entity.type
_entity.pdbx_description
1 polymer ?
#
loop_
_entity_poly.entity_id
_entity_poly.type
_entity_poly.pdbx_seq_one_letter_code
_entity_poly.pdbx_strand_id
1 'polypeptide(L)'
;MTTTTIRVSTQTHRTLTGLAQRAGLPMAEVVEQAIELYRRQRMLEEANAAYAALRQDATAWAELQAERTVWDATVGDGLQKV
;
A
#
# COMPACT_ATOMS: atom_id res chain seq x y z
N MET A 1 18.73 -16.62 -5.63
CA MET A 1 18.36 -15.68 -4.56
C MET A 1 18.98 -16.16 -3.26
N THR A 2 19.50 -15.26 -2.43
CA THR A 2 20.10 -15.61 -1.14
C THR A 2 19.01 -15.68 -0.08
N THR A 3 18.89 -16.81 0.61
CA THR A 3 17.91 -17.00 1.68
C THR A 3 18.54 -16.73 3.04
N THR A 4 17.73 -16.26 3.98
CA THR A 4 18.12 -16.11 5.39
C THR A 4 17.05 -16.71 6.29
N THR A 5 17.40 -17.00 7.54
CA THR A 5 16.47 -17.54 8.54
C THR A 5 16.20 -16.51 9.62
N ILE A 6 14.93 -16.24 9.89
CA ILE A 6 14.50 -15.38 11.00
C ILE A 6 13.90 -16.21 12.13
N ARG A 7 14.05 -15.75 13.38
CA ARG A 7 13.35 -16.34 14.52
C ARG A 7 11.97 -15.73 14.64
N VAL A 8 10.95 -16.57 14.77
CA VAL A 8 9.56 -16.18 15.04
C VAL A 8 9.00 -17.03 16.17
N SER A 9 7.89 -16.60 16.77
CA SER A 9 7.21 -17.41 17.77
C SER A 9 6.65 -18.71 17.15
N THR A 10 6.52 -19.77 17.94
CA THR A 10 5.89 -21.03 17.49
C THR A 10 4.47 -20.79 16.99
N GLN A 11 3.74 -19.85 17.59
CA GLN A 11 2.40 -19.48 17.15
C GLN A 11 2.41 -18.82 15.76
N THR A 12 3.32 -17.87 15.53
CA THR A 12 3.51 -17.22 14.22
C THR A 12 3.84 -18.24 13.14
N HIS A 13 4.75 -19.18 13.44
CA HIS A 13 5.09 -20.26 12.52
C HIS A 13 3.86 -21.10 12.16
N ARG A 14 3.06 -21.54 13.15
CA ARG A 14 1.83 -22.31 12.90
C ARG A 14 0.82 -21.54 12.04
N THR A 15 0.63 -20.25 12.33
CA THR A 15 -0.23 -19.38 11.53
C THR A 15 0.26 -19.28 10.08
N LEU A 16 1.57 -19.08 9.88
CA LEU A 16 2.19 -19.02 8.55
C LEU A 16 2.03 -20.34 7.79
N THR A 17 2.25 -21.48 8.46
CA THR A 17 2.02 -22.81 7.85
C THR A 17 0.56 -22.97 7.40
N GLY A 18 -0.40 -22.58 8.24
CA GLY A 18 -1.82 -22.65 7.88
C GLY A 18 -2.19 -21.71 6.72
N LEU A 19 -1.60 -20.52 6.65
CA LEU A 19 -1.80 -19.59 5.52
C LEU A 19 -1.22 -20.16 4.23
N ALA A 20 0.01 -20.67 4.27
CA ALA A 20 0.68 -21.30 3.14
C ALA A 20 -0.12 -22.49 2.58
N GLN A 21 -0.62 -23.37 3.46
CA GLN A 21 -1.46 -24.51 3.06
C GLN A 21 -2.75 -24.07 2.37
N ARG A 22 -3.45 -23.06 2.90
CA ARG A 22 -4.70 -22.54 2.30
C ARG A 22 -4.47 -21.83 0.97
N ALA A 23 -3.35 -21.10 0.86
CA ALA A 23 -2.99 -20.39 -0.36
C ALA A 23 -2.38 -21.31 -1.44
N GLY A 24 -1.93 -22.51 -1.06
CA GLY A 24 -1.18 -23.39 -1.96
C GLY A 24 0.22 -22.84 -2.30
N LEU A 25 0.78 -21.98 -1.44
CA LEU A 25 2.04 -21.27 -1.68
C LEU A 25 3.12 -21.69 -0.68
N PRO A 26 4.42 -21.59 -1.04
CA PRO A 26 5.51 -21.74 -0.09
C PRO A 26 5.42 -20.70 1.04
N MET A 27 5.84 -21.06 2.26
CA MET A 27 5.84 -20.12 3.40
C MET A 27 6.66 -18.86 3.14
N ALA A 28 7.78 -18.96 2.42
CA ALA A 28 8.60 -17.81 2.05
C ALA A 28 7.81 -16.81 1.19
N GLU A 29 7.06 -17.30 0.19
CA GLU A 29 6.26 -16.45 -0.69
C GLU A 29 5.10 -15.78 0.09
N VAL A 30 4.47 -16.50 1.02
CA VAL A 30 3.45 -15.90 1.90
C VAL A 30 4.05 -14.79 2.76
N VAL A 31 5.27 -14.96 3.27
CA VAL A 31 5.98 -13.90 4.01
C VAL A 31 6.27 -12.71 3.11
N GLU A 32 6.79 -12.94 1.91
CA GLU A 32 7.07 -11.86 0.95
C GLU A 32 5.82 -11.06 0.61
N GLN A 33 4.71 -11.74 0.30
CA GLN A 33 3.42 -11.09 0.04
C GLN A 33 2.91 -10.32 1.27
N ALA A 34 3.02 -10.89 2.47
CA ALA A 34 2.58 -10.23 3.70
C ALA A 34 3.41 -8.97 4.00
N ILE A 35 4.72 -9.01 3.78
CA ILE A 35 5.61 -7.85 3.96
C ILE A 35 5.32 -6.79 2.91
N GLU A 36 5.09 -7.16 1.65
CA GLU A 36 4.73 -6.20 0.61
C GLU A 36 3.38 -5.53 0.89
N LEU A 37 2.39 -6.30 1.37
CA LEU A 37 1.10 -5.74 1.81
C LEU A 37 1.30 -4.75 2.96
N TYR A 38 2.09 -5.11 3.97
CA TYR A 38 2.38 -4.23 5.10
C TYR A 38 3.09 -2.96 4.64
N ARG A 39 4.07 -3.06 3.74
CA ARG A 39 4.78 -1.91 3.16
C ARG A 39 3.84 -0.96 2.44
N ARG A 40 2.94 -1.49 1.59
CA ARG A 40 1.93 -0.68 0.88
C ARG A 40 0.97 -0.01 1.84
N GLN A 41 0.52 -0.74 2.86
CA GLN A 41 -0.34 -0.18 3.89
C GLN A 41 0.33 0.99 4.62
N ARG A 42 1.58 0.83 5.07
CA ARG A 42 2.34 1.92 5.74
C ARG A 42 2.48 3.14 4.82
N MET A 43 2.82 2.93 3.56
CA MET A 43 2.93 4.01 2.57
C MET A 43 1.61 4.78 2.41
N LEU A 44 0.47 4.08 2.32
CA LEU A 44 -0.84 4.73 2.21
C LEU A 44 -1.23 5.46 3.49
N GLU A 45 -0.92 4.91 4.66
CA GLU A 45 -1.17 5.57 5.95
C GLU A 45 -0.35 6.86 6.09
N GLU A 46 0.93 6.84 5.70
CA GLU A 46 1.80 8.02 5.67
C GLU A 46 1.29 9.08 4.69
N ALA A 47 0.90 8.68 3.48
CA ALA A 47 0.32 9.59 2.49
C ALA A 47 -0.98 10.22 3.01
N ASN A 48 -1.86 9.43 3.61
CA ASN A 48 -3.11 9.91 4.19
C ASN A 48 -2.86 10.88 5.35
N ALA A 49 -1.88 10.58 6.23
CA ALA A 49 -1.50 11.46 7.32
C ALA A 49 -0.95 12.80 6.79
N ALA A 50 -0.11 12.77 5.75
CA ALA A 50 0.40 13.98 5.09
C ALA A 50 -0.74 14.81 4.48
N TYR A 51 -1.69 14.19 3.79
CA TYR A 51 -2.87 14.89 3.27
C TYR A 51 -3.78 15.43 4.38
N ALA A 52 -3.94 14.71 5.49
CA ALA A 52 -4.71 15.18 6.64
C ALA A 52 -4.06 16.40 7.30
N ALA A 53 -2.73 16.41 7.42
CA ALA A 53 -1.98 17.57 7.90
C ALA A 53 -2.10 18.75 6.93
N LEU A 54 -1.95 18.50 5.62
CA LEU A 54 -2.11 19.53 4.58
C LEU A 54 -3.50 20.18 4.62
N ARG A 55 -4.56 19.40 4.85
CA ARG A 55 -5.94 19.93 4.98
C ARG A 55 -6.13 20.90 6.15
N GLN A 56 -5.27 20.85 7.16
CA GLN A 56 -5.34 21.78 8.30
C GLN A 56 -4.70 23.14 7.96
N ASP A 57 -3.89 23.22 6.91
CA ASP A 57 -3.37 24.46 6.35
C ASP A 57 -4.30 24.94 5.22
N ALA A 58 -5.13 25.94 5.53
CA ALA A 58 -6.13 26.46 4.58
C ALA A 58 -5.51 27.02 3.29
N THR A 59 -4.32 27.63 3.37
CA THR A 59 -3.64 28.21 2.21
C THR A 59 -3.09 27.10 1.32
N ALA A 60 -2.31 26.18 1.89
CA ALA A 60 -1.74 25.07 1.14
C ALA A 60 -2.82 24.12 0.58
N TRP A 61 -3.94 23.96 1.29
CA TRP A 61 -5.09 23.20 0.81
C TRP A 61 -5.80 23.87 -0.37
N ALA A 62 -5.91 25.21 -0.37
CA ALA A 62 -6.48 25.95 -1.49
C ALA A 62 -5.59 25.85 -2.74
N GLU A 63 -4.26 25.95 -2.59
CA GLU A 63 -3.30 25.78 -3.68
C GLU A 63 -3.40 24.40 -4.33
N LEU A 64 -3.41 23.33 -3.53
CA LEU A 64 -3.57 21.96 -4.04
C LEU A 64 -4.91 21.74 -4.75
N GLN A 65 -6.01 22.34 -4.27
CA GLN A 65 -7.30 22.25 -4.96
C GLN A 65 -7.32 23.01 -6.28
N ALA A 66 -6.70 24.19 -6.32
CA ALA A 66 -6.54 24.95 -7.57
C ALA A 66 -5.73 24.14 -8.58
N GLU A 67 -4.62 23.53 -8.15
CA GLU A 67 -3.82 22.64 -8.99
C GLU A 67 -4.66 21.46 -9.50
N ARG A 68 -5.36 20.73 -8.61
CA ARG A 68 -6.21 19.59 -8.98
C ARG A 68 -7.27 19.95 -10.01
N THR A 69 -7.85 21.13 -9.92
CA THR A 69 -8.86 21.61 -10.89
C THR A 69 -8.26 21.73 -12.30
N VAL A 70 -6.99 22.13 -12.43
CA VAL A 70 -6.28 22.16 -13.71
C VAL A 70 -6.06 20.75 -14.26
N TRP A 71 -5.70 19.80 -13.38
CA TRP A 71 -5.52 18.39 -13.77
C TRP A 71 -6.83 17.69 -14.14
N ASP A 72 -7.94 18.04 -13.51
CA ASP A 72 -9.25 17.43 -13.80
C ASP A 72 -9.67 17.61 -15.27
N ALA A 73 -9.15 18.63 -15.97
CA ALA A 73 -9.40 18.83 -17.40
C ALA A 73 -8.89 17.67 -18.29
N THR A 74 -7.89 16.90 -17.84
CA THR A 74 -7.30 15.78 -18.61
C THR A 74 -7.84 14.41 -18.22
N VAL A 75 -8.79 14.33 -17.27
CA VAL A 75 -9.33 13.05 -16.77
C VAL A 75 -9.98 12.20 -17.88
N GLY A 76 -10.49 12.84 -18.93
CA GLY A 76 -11.14 12.20 -20.07
C GLY A 76 -10.20 11.81 -21.21
N ASP A 77 -8.92 12.19 -21.15
CA ASP A 77 -7.99 11.99 -22.23
C ASP A 77 -7.74 10.48 -22.45
N GLY A 78 -7.92 10.03 -23.70
CA GLY A 78 -7.75 8.61 -24.06
C GLY A 78 -8.92 7.69 -23.68
N LEU A 79 -9.99 8.20 -23.05
CA LEU A 79 -11.18 7.41 -22.67
C LEU A 79 -12.27 7.36 -23.77
N GLN A 80 -11.92 7.60 -25.03
CA GLN A 80 -12.86 7.46 -26.16
C GLN A 80 -13.44 6.04 -26.17
N LYS A 81 -14.77 5.92 -26.07
CA LYS A 81 -15.48 4.65 -26.24
C LYS A 81 -15.19 4.12 -27.64
N VAL A 82 -14.60 2.93 -27.72
CA VAL A 82 -14.62 2.10 -28.94
C VAL A 82 -16.04 1.59 -29.14
#